data_AF-A0A2V6QJB3-F1
#
_entry.id   AF-A0A2V6QJB3-F1
#
_cell.length_a   1.000
_cell.length_b   1.000
_cell.length_c   1.000
_cell.angle_alpha   90.00
_cell.angle_beta   90.00
_cell.angle_gamma   90.00
#
_symmetry.space_group_name_H-M   'P 1'
#
loop_
_entity.id
_entity.type
_entity.pdbx_description
1 polymer ?
#
loop_
_entity_poly.entity_id
_entity_poly.type
_entity_poly.pdbx_seq_one_letter_code
_entity_poly.pdbx_strand_id
1 'polypeptide(L)' 'MLPAMTSHPIDLDTLRHGARLAGFAWSDAELEEIRPQVEIALRLLRALEAIPVGDTGPTTHYRTV' A
#
# COMPACT_ATOMS: atom_id res chain seq x y z
N MET A 1 6.15 15.67 -5.34
CA MET A 1 5.39 14.56 -5.92
C MET A 1 5.81 13.29 -5.20
N LEU A 2 4.85 12.49 -4.73
CA LEU A 2 5.15 11.13 -4.29
C LEU A 2 5.60 10.31 -5.51
N PRO A 3 6.57 9.40 -5.38
CA PRO A 3 6.96 8.52 -6.48
C PRO A 3 5.76 7.68 -6.93
N ALA A 4 5.64 7.46 -8.24
CA ALA A 4 4.59 6.64 -8.81
C ALA A 4 4.63 5.21 -8.23
N MET A 5 3.48 4.62 -7.96
CA MET A 5 3.43 3.26 -7.41
C MET A 5 4.01 2.26 -8.42
N THR A 6 5.10 1.59 -8.06
CA THR A 6 5.76 0.60 -8.93
C THR A 6 4.84 -0.58 -9.27
N SER A 7 4.89 -1.07 -10.51
CA SER A 7 3.97 -2.10 -11.05
C SER A 7 4.38 -3.55 -10.77
N HIS A 8 5.54 -3.77 -10.15
CA HIS A 8 6.05 -5.13 -9.95
C HIS A 8 5.18 -5.95 -9.00
N PRO A 9 5.08 -7.28 -9.20
CA PRO A 9 4.52 -8.19 -8.21
C PRO A 9 5.19 -7.96 -6.87
N ILE A 10 4.40 -7.93 -5.79
CA ILE A 10 4.97 -7.76 -4.45
C ILE A 10 5.71 -9.03 -4.09
N ASP A 11 6.95 -8.95 -3.60
CA ASP A 11 7.70 -10.12 -3.14
C ASP A 11 7.48 -10.41 -1.65
N LEU A 12 7.89 -11.60 -1.21
CA LEU A 12 7.70 -12.02 0.19
C LEU A 12 8.48 -11.13 1.17
N ASP A 13 9.64 -10.61 0.77
CA ASP A 13 10.45 -9.76 1.63
C ASP A 13 9.78 -8.40 1.88
N THR A 14 9.14 -7.84 0.86
CA THR A 14 8.31 -6.64 0.96
C THR A 14 7.11 -6.86 1.89
N LEU A 15 6.43 -8.01 1.76
CA LEU A 15 5.33 -8.38 2.66
C LEU A 15 5.81 -8.51 4.11
N ARG A 16 6.96 -9.15 4.33
CA ARG A 16 7.59 -9.29 5.65
C ARG A 16 7.95 -7.94 6.24
N HIS A 17 8.52 -7.04 5.44
CA HIS A 17 8.84 -5.69 5.86
C HIS A 17 7.58 -4.91 6.26
N GLY A 18 6.52 -4.96 5.43
CA GLY A 18 5.24 -4.31 5.71
C GLY A 18 4.57 -4.84 6.99
N ALA A 19 4.54 -6.16 7.19
CA ALA A 19 4.01 -6.77 8.39
C ALA A 19 4.75 -6.32 9.65
N ARG A 20 6.09 -6.26 9.60
CA ARG A 20 6.92 -5.76 10.72
C ARG A 20 6.63 -4.29 11.04
N LEU A 21 6.50 -3.43 10.03
CA LEU A 21 6.16 -2.01 10.23
C LEU A 21 4.78 -1.83 10.88
N ALA A 22 3.84 -2.72 10.58
CA ALA A 22 2.51 -2.73 11.17
C ALA A 22 2.45 -3.46 12.54
N GLY A 23 3.56 -4.03 13.02
CA GLY A 23 3.63 -4.74 14.29
C GLY A 23 3.07 -6.17 14.26
N PHE A 24 2.88 -6.77 13.09
CA PHE A 24 2.45 -8.15 12.95
C PHE A 24 3.64 -9.11 12.97
N ALA A 25 3.48 -10.23 13.68
CA ALA A 25 4.46 -11.31 13.79
C ALA A 25 4.07 -12.52 12.91
N TRP A 26 3.62 -12.27 11.69
CA TRP A 26 3.18 -13.31 10.76
C TRP A 26 4.34 -14.13 10.21
N SER A 27 4.09 -15.42 10.07
CA SER A 27 4.94 -16.37 9.38
C SER A 27 4.93 -16.14 7.87
N ASP A 28 5.95 -16.65 7.18
CA ASP A 28 6.01 -16.59 5.72
C ASP A 28 4.77 -17.24 5.07
N ALA A 29 4.20 -18.31 5.65
CA ALA A 29 2.99 -18.94 5.14
C ALA A 29 1.75 -18.02 5.22
N GLU A 30 1.55 -17.35 6.36
CA GLU A 30 0.46 -16.37 6.53
C GLU A 30 0.64 -15.16 5.59
N LEU A 31 1.88 -14.76 5.31
CA LEU A 31 2.17 -13.71 4.33
C LEU A 31 1.83 -14.13 2.91
N GLU A 32 2.10 -15.38 2.54
CA GLU A 32 1.69 -15.91 1.23
C GLU A 32 0.16 -15.98 1.09
N GLU A 33 -0.56 -16.32 2.17
CA GLU A 33 -2.02 -16.37 2.18
C GLU A 33 -2.68 -15.01 1.93
N ILE A 34 -2.05 -13.91 2.36
CA ILE A 34 -2.57 -12.55 2.15
C ILE A 34 -2.07 -11.88 0.87
N ARG A 35 -1.05 -12.46 0.20
CA ARG A 35 -0.44 -11.85 -1.00
C ARG A 35 -1.48 -11.48 -2.06
N PRO A 36 -2.44 -12.33 -2.45
CA PRO A 36 -3.44 -11.97 -3.46
C PRO A 36 -4.27 -10.74 -3.08
N GLN A 37 -4.62 -10.60 -1.80
CA GLN A 37 -5.44 -9.52 -1.27
C GLN A 37 -4.65 -8.19 -1.31
N VAL A 38 -3.36 -8.24 -0.97
CA VAL A 38 -2.46 -7.08 -1.08
C VAL A 38 -2.29 -6.67 -2.54
N GLU A 39 -2.10 -7.61 -3.46
CA GLU A 39 -2.02 -7.32 -4.89
C GLU A 39 -3.29 -6.67 -5.45
N ILE A 40 -4.46 -7.15 -5.02
CA ILE A 40 -5.75 -6.53 -5.37
C ILE A 40 -5.84 -5.10 -4.83
N ALA A 41 -5.46 -4.88 -3.56
CA ALA A 41 -5.48 -3.55 -2.96
C ALA A 41 -4.56 -2.57 -3.71
N LEU A 42 -3.33 -3.01 -4.04
CA LEU A 42 -2.38 -2.21 -4.83
C LEU A 42 -2.93 -1.88 -6.22
N ARG A 43 -3.59 -2.83 -6.89
CA ARG A 43 -4.25 -2.58 -8.18
C ARG A 43 -5.35 -1.51 -8.05
N LEU A 44 -6.14 -1.54 -6.98
CA LEU A 44 -7.18 -0.53 -6.74
C LEU A 44 -6.57 0.85 -6.46
N LEU A 45 -5.50 0.92 -5.66
CA LEU A 45 -4.79 2.18 -5.41
C LEU A 45 -4.21 2.80 -6.69
N ARG A 46 -3.63 1.99 -7.57
CA ARG A 46 -3.15 2.44 -8.89
C ARG A 46 -4.29 2.98 -9.76
N ALA A 47 -5.48 2.38 -9.68
CA ALA A 47 -6.65 2.89 -10.40
C ALA A 47 -7.07 4.28 -9.89
N LEU A 48 -6.91 4.55 -8.59
CA LEU A 48 -7.15 5.89 -8.01
C LEU A 48 -6.07 6.90 -8.43
N GLU A 49 -4.80 6.50 -8.47
CA GLU A 49 -3.69 7.34 -8.93
C GLU A 49 -3.87 7.83 -10.38
N ALA A 50 -4.53 7.02 -11.22
CA ALA A 50 -4.82 7.38 -12.60
C ALA A 50 -5.94 8.44 -12.77
N ILE A 51 -6.64 8.81 -11.70
CA ILE A 51 -7.75 9.78 -11.76
C ILE A 51 -7.19 11.21 -11.78
N PRO A 52 -7.55 12.04 -12.76
CA PRO A 52 -7.13 13.43 -12.80
C PRO A 52 -7.83 14.23 -11.69
N VAL A 53 -7.09 14.52 -10.61
CA VAL A 53 -7.57 15.29 -9.45
C VAL A 53 -7.35 16.81 -9.57
N GLY A 54 -6.78 17.29 -10.68
CA GLY A 54 -6.52 18.72 -10.94
C GLY A 54 -5.50 19.33 -9.95
N ASP A 55 -5.48 20.66 -9.85
CA ASP A 55 -4.65 21.40 -8.88
C ASP A 55 -5.28 21.34 -7.46
N THR A 56 -5.50 20.14 -6.96
CA THR A 56 -5.91 19.92 -5.58
C THR A 56 -4.72 19.48 -4.74
N GLY A 57 -4.39 20.27 -3.72
CA GLY A 57 -3.35 19.92 -2.75
C GLY A 57 -3.81 18.80 -1.81
N PRO A 58 -2.87 18.08 -1.15
CA PRO A 58 -3.23 17.12 -0.12
C PRO A 58 -4.02 17.81 1.01
N THR A 59 -5.25 17.37 1.24
CA THR A 59 -6.02 17.82 2.38
C THR A 59 -5.57 17.04 3.62
N THR A 60 -4.90 17.70 4.55
CA THR A 60 -4.63 17.14 5.89
C THR A 60 -5.24 18.05 6.94
N HIS A 61 -6.30 17.56 7.60
CA HIS A 61 -6.89 18.26 8.75
C HIS A 61 -6.35 17.67 10.04
N TYR A 62 -5.49 18.42 10.73
CA TYR A 62 -5.12 18.10 12.10
C TYR A 62 -6.23 18.56 13.05
N ARG A 63 -6.82 17.63 13.78
CA ARG A 63 -7.69 17.95 14.91
C ARG A 63 -6.84 17.84 16.17
N THR A 64 -6.48 18.96 16.77
CA THR A 64 -5.87 19.00 18.09
C THR A 64 -6.96 18.74 19.13
N VAL A 65 -6.75 17.69 19.94
CA VAL A 65 -7.50 17.44 21.18
C VAL A 65 -6.64 17.80 22.37
#